data_AF-A0A532E2R1-F1
#
_entry.id   AF-A0A532E2R1-F1
#
_cell.length_a   1.000
_cell.length_b   1.000
_cell.length_c   1.000
_cell.angle_alpha   90.00
_cell.angle_beta   90.00
_cell.angle_gamma   90.00
#
_symmetry.space_group_name_H-M   'P 1'
#
loop_
_entity.id
_entity.type
_entity.pdbx_description
1 polymer ?
#
loop_
_entity_poly.entity_id
_entity_poly.type
_entity_poly.pdbx_seq_one_letter_code
_entity_poly.pdbx_strand_id
1 'polypeptide(L)'
;MSTAQQTPSDHHPEPEGKGSVAATISTQAWETIRALQRPGQPDLLGKILGMFVKQSQEMVETLRCAIEQHDAQTVFRTAHTLKSSSANVGAVGLAEHCKTLEAMGRQNHIGNAEGLFAKIEAEYAAVLTVLNAELKKNPGV
;
A
#
# COMPACT_ATOMS: atom_id res chain seq x y z
N MET A 1 -39.79 11.75 40.39
CA MET A 1 -39.31 10.38 40.69
C MET A 1 -39.14 9.70 39.35
N SER A 2 -37.94 9.72 38.75
CA SER A 2 -36.82 8.79 38.95
C SER A 2 -37.17 7.34 38.59
N THR A 3 -36.73 6.89 37.41
CA THR A 3 -36.15 5.56 37.19
C THR A 3 -35.21 5.62 35.99
N ALA A 4 -33.93 5.47 36.30
CA ALA A 4 -32.85 5.14 35.38
C ALA A 4 -32.72 3.60 35.28
N GLN A 5 -32.34 3.11 34.09
CA GLN A 5 -31.58 1.89 33.78
C GLN A 5 -31.80 1.56 32.29
N GLN A 6 -30.88 1.04 31.47
CA GLN A 6 -29.43 0.82 31.47
C GLN A 6 -29.16 0.19 30.09
N THR A 7 -28.01 0.49 29.49
CA THR A 7 -27.48 -0.17 28.28
C THR A 7 -26.93 -1.57 28.57
N PRO A 8 -26.88 -2.44 27.55
CA PRO A 8 -25.63 -3.16 27.22
C PRO A 8 -25.29 -2.88 25.74
N SER A 9 -24.19 -2.22 25.39
CA SER A 9 -22.80 -2.71 25.40
C SER A 9 -22.65 -4.09 24.75
N ASP A 10 -22.87 -4.14 23.43
CA ASP A 10 -22.35 -5.24 22.61
C ASP A 10 -20.90 -4.91 22.26
N HIS A 11 -20.03 -5.49 23.09
CA HIS A 11 -18.59 -5.42 23.00
C HIS A 11 -18.15 -6.38 21.89
N HIS A 12 -18.11 -5.90 20.65
CA HIS A 12 -17.46 -6.63 19.57
C HIS A 12 -15.95 -6.53 19.79
N PRO A 13 -15.22 -7.65 19.98
CA PRO A 13 -13.77 -7.60 20.06
C PRO A 13 -13.25 -7.17 18.70
N GLU A 14 -12.69 -5.96 18.64
CA GLU A 14 -11.82 -5.52 17.57
C GLU A 14 -10.71 -6.57 17.38
N PRO A 15 -10.44 -7.06 16.16
CA PRO A 15 -9.25 -7.86 15.97
C PRO A 15 -8.05 -6.93 16.12
N GLU A 16 -7.42 -7.00 17.30
CA GLU A 16 -6.07 -6.52 17.55
C GLU A 16 -5.08 -7.27 16.65
N GLY A 17 -4.94 -6.76 15.41
CA GLY A 17 -3.94 -7.16 14.44
C GLY A 17 -2.61 -6.50 14.76
N LYS A 18 -1.88 -7.16 15.67
CA LYS A 18 -0.47 -6.99 16.05
C LYS A 18 0.39 -6.24 15.02
N GLY A 19 1.08 -5.21 15.51
CA GLY A 19 2.21 -4.62 14.82
C GLY A 19 3.29 -5.66 14.50
N SER A 20 3.59 -5.79 13.22
CA SER A 20 4.86 -6.33 12.73
C SER A 20 5.16 -5.63 11.41
N VAL A 21 6.13 -4.72 11.44
CA VAL A 21 6.65 -3.97 10.29
C VAL A 21 7.57 -4.89 9.47
N ALA A 22 6.99 -5.94 8.91
CA ALA A 22 7.66 -6.78 7.93
C ALA A 22 6.84 -6.66 6.65
N ALA A 23 7.45 -6.12 5.59
CA ALA A 23 6.86 -6.07 4.26
C ALA A 23 6.41 -7.47 3.85
N THR A 24 5.13 -7.75 4.10
CA THR A 24 4.55 -9.06 3.85
C THR A 24 4.05 -9.00 2.43
N ILE A 25 4.94 -9.33 1.49
CA ILE A 25 4.54 -9.55 0.11
C ILE A 25 3.75 -10.86 0.05
N SER A 26 2.55 -10.78 -0.51
CA SER A 26 1.76 -11.97 -0.82
C SER A 26 2.41 -12.77 -1.94
N THR A 27 3.04 -13.88 -1.58
CA THR A 27 3.61 -14.84 -2.55
C THR A 27 2.55 -15.41 -3.49
N GLN A 28 1.31 -15.54 -3.04
CA GLN A 28 0.18 -15.99 -3.87
C GLN A 28 -0.09 -15.05 -5.06
N ALA A 29 0.09 -13.74 -4.89
CA ALA A 29 -0.05 -12.78 -5.97
C ALA A 29 0.99 -13.04 -7.07
N TRP A 30 2.22 -13.36 -6.69
CA TRP A 30 3.31 -13.65 -7.62
C TRP A 30 3.12 -14.98 -8.33
N GLU A 31 2.66 -16.02 -7.62
CA GLU A 31 2.29 -17.30 -8.23
C GLU A 31 1.17 -17.13 -9.27
N THR A 32 0.17 -16.30 -8.96
CA THR A 32 -0.91 -15.99 -9.90
C THR A 32 -0.36 -15.32 -11.16
N ILE A 33 0.53 -14.33 -11.01
CA ILE A 33 1.19 -13.66 -12.14
C ILE A 33 2.01 -14.66 -12.96
N ARG A 34 2.78 -15.54 -12.31
CA ARG A 34 3.58 -16.58 -12.97
C ARG A 34 2.69 -17.58 -13.72
N ALA A 35 1.53 -17.93 -13.18
CA ALA A 35 0.58 -18.82 -13.85
C ALA A 35 -0.01 -18.22 -15.15
N LEU A 36 0.01 -16.89 -15.29
CA LEU A 36 -0.41 -16.20 -16.52
C LEU A 36 0.70 -16.14 -17.59
N GLN A 37 1.93 -16.55 -17.25
CA GLN A 37 3.06 -16.57 -18.19
C GLN A 37 2.79 -17.53 -19.35
N ARG A 38 2.91 -17.04 -20.58
CA ARG A 38 2.84 -17.88 -21.77
C ARG A 38 4.24 -18.40 -22.13
N PRO A 39 4.36 -19.66 -22.57
CA PRO A 39 5.63 -20.18 -23.09
C PRO A 39 6.19 -19.30 -24.21
N GLY A 40 7.49 -19.01 -24.16
CA GLY A 40 8.18 -18.19 -25.17
C GLY A 40 7.95 -16.67 -25.06
N GLN A 41 7.28 -16.19 -24.02
CA GLN A 41 7.17 -14.75 -23.72
C GLN A 41 8.18 -14.33 -22.64
N PRO A 42 8.59 -13.05 -22.60
CA PRO A 42 9.44 -12.51 -21.54
C PRO A 42 8.83 -12.67 -20.14
N ASP A 43 9.66 -12.67 -19.10
CA ASP A 43 9.23 -12.80 -17.69
C ASP A 43 8.21 -11.71 -17.29
N LEU A 44 6.94 -12.12 -17.20
CA LEU A 44 5.82 -11.26 -16.86
C LEU A 44 5.91 -10.76 -15.43
N LEU A 45 6.36 -11.61 -14.49
CA LEU A 45 6.52 -11.19 -13.09
C LEU A 45 7.61 -10.13 -13.02
N GLY A 46 8.79 -10.42 -13.58
CA GLY A 46 9.89 -9.46 -13.62
C GLY A 46 9.48 -8.12 -14.25
N LYS A 47 8.72 -8.15 -15.35
CA LYS A 47 8.18 -6.95 -15.99
C LYS A 47 7.26 -6.15 -15.06
N ILE A 48 6.30 -6.81 -14.40
CA ILE A 48 5.34 -6.16 -13.49
C ILE A 48 6.07 -5.55 -12.29
N LEU A 49 6.96 -6.31 -11.65
CA LEU A 49 7.73 -5.81 -10.50
C LEU A 49 8.63 -4.63 -10.90
N GLY A 50 9.32 -4.72 -12.05
CA GLY A 50 10.17 -3.64 -12.54
C GLY A 50 9.39 -2.36 -12.86
N MET A 51 8.20 -2.48 -13.46
CA MET A 51 7.30 -1.34 -13.69
C MET A 51 6.85 -0.70 -12.38
N PHE A 52 6.46 -1.53 -11.39
CA PHE A 52 6.09 -1.03 -10.06
C PHE A 52 7.24 -0.24 -9.43
N VAL A 53 8.45 -0.82 -9.37
CA VAL A 53 9.63 -0.16 -8.75
C VAL A 53 9.89 1.20 -9.40
N LYS A 54 9.86 1.28 -10.74
CA LYS A 54 10.10 2.54 -11.46
C LYS A 54 9.01 3.59 -11.22
N GLN A 55 7.73 3.21 -11.34
CA GLN A 55 6.63 4.17 -11.27
C GLN A 55 6.32 4.62 -9.85
N SER A 56 6.48 3.73 -8.86
CA SER A 56 6.14 4.00 -7.47
C SER A 56 7.02 5.06 -6.82
N GLN A 57 8.26 5.22 -7.28
CA GLN A 57 9.17 6.22 -6.73
C GLN A 57 8.63 7.64 -6.97
N GLU A 58 8.26 7.96 -8.20
CA GLU A 58 7.66 9.26 -8.58
C GLU A 58 6.35 9.50 -7.81
N MET A 59 5.54 8.45 -7.59
CA MET A 59 4.30 8.56 -6.83
C MET A 59 4.55 8.88 -5.34
N VAL A 60 5.52 8.24 -4.69
CA VAL A 60 5.85 8.50 -3.29
C VAL A 60 6.42 9.91 -3.12
N GLU A 61 7.29 10.35 -4.03
CA GLU A 61 7.80 11.73 -4.02
C GLU A 61 6.67 12.76 -4.22
N THR A 62 5.74 12.49 -5.16
CA THR A 62 4.57 13.33 -5.40
C THR A 62 3.67 13.41 -4.16
N LEU A 63 3.47 12.30 -3.45
CA LEU A 63 2.69 12.29 -2.21
C LEU A 63 3.35 13.14 -1.12
N ARG A 64 4.68 13.07 -0.97
CA ARG A 64 5.41 13.90 -0.01
C ARG A 64 5.15 15.39 -0.26
N CYS A 65 5.40 15.84 -1.49
CA CYS A 65 5.21 17.23 -1.89
C CYS A 65 3.75 17.68 -1.71
N ALA A 66 2.78 16.84 -2.09
CA ALA A 66 1.36 17.17 -1.97
C ALA A 66 0.91 17.30 -0.52
N ILE A 67 1.45 16.50 0.40
CA ILE A 67 1.19 16.62 1.83
C ILE A 67 1.76 17.94 2.38
N GLU A 68 3.02 18.27 2.04
CA GLU A 68 3.68 19.52 2.45
C GLU A 68 2.94 20.76 1.93
N GLN A 69 2.39 20.69 0.73
CA GLN A 69 1.64 21.78 0.09
C GLN A 69 0.15 21.82 0.46
N HIS A 70 -0.30 20.89 1.32
CA HIS A 70 -1.71 20.70 1.63
C HIS A 70 -2.61 20.52 0.39
N ASP A 71 -2.11 19.89 -0.67
CA ASP A 71 -2.86 19.54 -1.87
C ASP A 71 -3.56 18.18 -1.73
N ALA A 72 -4.74 18.20 -1.12
CA ALA A 72 -5.54 17.00 -0.88
C ALA A 72 -6.00 16.29 -2.16
N GLN A 73 -6.18 17.03 -3.27
CA GLN A 73 -6.63 16.43 -4.53
C GLN A 73 -5.52 15.58 -5.15
N THR A 74 -4.28 16.08 -5.13
CA THR A 74 -3.12 15.30 -5.58
C THR A 74 -2.88 14.12 -4.65
N VAL A 75 -2.99 14.29 -3.32
CA VAL A 75 -2.90 13.18 -2.36
C VAL A 75 -3.91 12.09 -2.69
N PHE A 76 -5.18 12.44 -2.90
CA PHE A 76 -6.23 11.48 -3.24
C PHE A 76 -5.90 10.65 -4.49
N ARG A 77 -5.57 11.33 -5.60
CA ARG A 77 -5.35 10.67 -6.90
C ARG A 77 -4.09 9.80 -6.89
N THR A 78 -3.01 10.31 -6.32
CA THR A 78 -1.73 9.59 -6.28
C THR A 78 -1.81 8.40 -5.33
N ALA A 79 -2.44 8.56 -4.16
CA ALA A 79 -2.64 7.45 -3.22
C ALA A 79 -3.56 6.36 -3.80
N HIS A 80 -4.61 6.73 -4.54
CA HIS A 80 -5.47 5.77 -5.25
C HIS A 80 -4.69 4.92 -6.25
N THR A 81 -3.79 5.55 -7.01
CA THR A 81 -2.97 4.88 -8.02
C THR A 81 -1.95 3.97 -7.37
N LEU A 82 -1.22 4.48 -6.37
CA LEU A 82 -0.22 3.73 -5.62
C LEU A 82 -0.84 2.54 -4.88
N LYS A 83 -2.05 2.69 -4.32
CA LYS A 83 -2.80 1.59 -3.70
C LYS A 83 -3.01 0.43 -4.68
N SER A 84 -3.57 0.72 -5.85
CA SER A 84 -3.89 -0.30 -6.84
C SER A 84 -2.63 -0.98 -7.36
N SER A 85 -1.58 -0.20 -7.61
CA SER A 85 -0.27 -0.71 -8.02
C SER A 85 0.36 -1.62 -6.96
N SER A 86 0.26 -1.23 -5.68
CA SER A 86 0.77 -2.00 -4.54
C SER A 86 0.04 -3.33 -4.37
N ALA A 87 -1.30 -3.32 -4.48
CA ALA A 87 -2.10 -4.53 -4.42
C ALA A 87 -1.74 -5.52 -5.55
N ASN A 88 -1.49 -5.01 -6.76
CA ASN A 88 -1.12 -5.83 -7.91
C ASN A 88 0.19 -6.59 -7.72
N VAL A 89 1.15 -6.02 -6.99
CA VAL A 89 2.43 -6.68 -6.67
C VAL A 89 2.40 -7.46 -5.35
N GLY A 90 1.24 -7.57 -4.71
CA GLY A 90 1.06 -8.28 -3.45
C GLY A 90 1.54 -7.50 -2.21
N ALA A 91 1.84 -6.21 -2.32
CA ALA A 91 2.22 -5.34 -1.21
C ALA A 91 0.97 -4.87 -0.44
N VAL A 92 0.35 -5.80 0.29
CA VAL A 92 -0.95 -5.59 0.94
C VAL A 92 -0.89 -4.51 2.02
N GLY A 93 0.15 -4.51 2.86
CA GLY A 93 0.32 -3.49 3.91
C GLY A 93 0.43 -2.07 3.34
N LEU A 94 1.26 -1.91 2.30
CA LEU A 94 1.39 -0.64 1.59
C LEU A 94 0.06 -0.19 0.97
N ALA A 95 -0.68 -1.10 0.34
CA ALA A 95 -1.97 -0.80 -0.25
C ALA A 95 -2.99 -0.30 0.80
N GLU A 96 -3.04 -0.91 1.98
CA GLU A 96 -3.94 -0.46 3.06
C GLU A 96 -3.55 0.93 3.59
N HIS A 97 -2.26 1.23 3.76
CA HIS A 97 -1.86 2.59 4.13
C HIS A 97 -2.21 3.63 3.07
N CYS A 98 -1.99 3.31 1.79
CA CYS A 98 -2.39 4.16 0.67
C CYS A 98 -3.91 4.38 0.62
N LYS A 99 -4.71 3.36 0.96
CA LYS A 99 -6.17 3.48 1.05
C LYS A 99 -6.61 4.43 2.16
N THR A 100 -5.94 4.41 3.32
CA THR A 100 -6.20 5.40 4.37
C THR A 100 -5.85 6.80 3.90
N LEU A 101 -4.70 6.98 3.25
CA LEU A 101 -4.26 8.29 2.74
C LEU A 101 -5.17 8.81 1.62
N GLU A 102 -5.63 7.93 0.73
CA GLU A 102 -6.64 8.21 -0.30
C GLU A 102 -7.92 8.75 0.34
N ALA A 103 -8.40 8.11 1.42
CA ALA A 103 -9.59 8.56 2.13
C ALA A 103 -9.41 9.93 2.78
N MET A 104 -8.23 10.22 3.34
CA MET A 104 -7.89 11.54 3.90
C MET A 104 -7.89 12.63 2.82
N GLY A 105 -7.25 12.37 1.68
CA GLY A 105 -7.24 13.29 0.53
C GLY A 105 -8.66 13.53 -0.01
N ARG A 106 -9.47 12.48 -0.13
CA ARG A 106 -10.87 12.58 -0.60
C ARG A 106 -11.73 13.45 0.32
N GLN A 107 -11.46 13.43 1.62
CA GLN A 107 -12.17 14.21 2.62
C GLN A 107 -11.60 15.63 2.81
N ASN A 108 -10.53 15.98 2.08
CA ASN A 108 -9.78 17.21 2.28
C ASN A 108 -9.26 17.40 3.72
N HIS A 109 -8.96 16.29 4.40
CA HIS A 109 -8.51 16.25 5.80
C HIS A 109 -7.13 15.61 5.88
N ILE A 110 -6.12 16.33 5.38
CA ILE A 110 -4.72 15.86 5.31
C ILE A 110 -3.79 16.53 6.33
N GLY A 111 -4.31 17.36 7.24
CA GLY A 111 -3.50 18.13 8.20
C GLY A 111 -2.68 17.30 9.19
N ASN A 112 -2.93 16.00 9.30
CA ASN A 112 -2.18 15.04 10.11
C ASN A 112 -1.68 13.84 9.29
N ALA A 113 -1.55 13.99 7.97
CA ALA A 113 -1.14 12.91 7.07
C ALA A 113 0.33 12.50 7.24
N GLU A 114 1.18 13.36 7.81
CA GLU A 114 2.63 13.10 7.98
C GLU A 114 2.93 11.78 8.70
N GLY A 115 2.22 11.50 9.80
CA GLY A 115 2.43 10.28 10.57
C GLY A 115 2.02 9.01 9.81
N LEU A 116 1.00 9.09 8.95
CA LEU A 116 0.64 8.00 8.06
C LEU A 116 1.63 7.87 6.90
N PHE A 117 2.09 9.00 6.36
CA PHE A 117 3.04 9.02 5.27
C PHE A 117 4.39 8.42 5.66
N ALA A 118 4.89 8.69 6.87
CA ALA A 118 6.09 8.03 7.38
C ALA A 118 5.96 6.49 7.42
N LYS A 119 4.76 5.97 7.72
CA LYS A 119 4.49 4.52 7.66
C LYS A 119 4.49 4.01 6.22
N ILE A 120 3.91 4.78 5.29
CA ILE A 120 3.95 4.48 3.84
C ILE A 120 5.40 4.42 3.35
N GLU A 121 6.25 5.39 3.73
CA GLU A 121 7.65 5.42 3.33
C GLU A 121 8.44 4.22 3.84
N ALA A 122 8.26 3.86 5.13
CA ALA A 122 8.93 2.71 5.73
C ALA A 122 8.50 1.40 5.08
N GLU A 123 7.20 1.20 4.90
CA GLU A 123 6.65 0.00 4.24
C GLU A 123 7.07 -0.06 2.77
N TYR A 124 7.05 1.07 2.07
CA TYR A 124 7.50 1.17 0.68
C TYR A 124 8.97 0.78 0.52
N ALA A 125 9.85 1.25 1.39
CA ALA A 125 11.27 0.88 1.37
C ALA A 125 11.47 -0.63 1.60
N ALA A 126 10.69 -1.22 2.51
CA ALA A 126 10.73 -2.65 2.77
C ALA A 126 10.19 -3.47 1.57
N VAL A 127 9.12 -3.02 0.93
CA VAL A 127 8.58 -3.59 -0.31
C VAL A 127 9.64 -3.55 -1.42
N LEU A 128 10.26 -2.39 -1.67
CA LEU A 128 11.31 -2.26 -2.68
C LEU A 128 12.48 -3.21 -2.44
N THR A 129 12.86 -3.44 -1.18
CA THR A 129 13.92 -4.39 -0.83
C THR A 129 13.57 -5.81 -1.28
N VAL A 130 12.35 -6.27 -0.99
CA VAL A 130 11.88 -7.61 -1.37
C VAL A 130 11.76 -7.75 -2.90
N LEU A 131 11.19 -6.75 -3.57
CA LEU A 131 10.99 -6.75 -5.02
C LEU A 131 12.32 -6.76 -5.77
N ASN A 132 13.27 -5.91 -5.36
CA ASN A 132 14.60 -5.88 -5.97
C ASN A 132 15.39 -7.17 -5.72
N ALA A 133 15.21 -7.81 -4.55
CA ALA A 133 15.81 -9.12 -4.30
C ALA A 133 15.24 -10.19 -5.24
N GLU A 134 13.93 -10.16 -5.53
CA GLU A 134 13.32 -11.10 -6.48
C GLU A 134 13.77 -10.85 -7.92
N LEU A 135 13.81 -9.58 -8.35
CA LEU A 135 14.30 -9.21 -9.68
C LEU A 135 15.75 -9.63 -9.93
N LYS A 136 16.59 -9.66 -8.88
CA LYS A 136 17.98 -10.15 -8.98
C LYS A 136 18.08 -11.67 -9.11
N LYS A 137 17.12 -12.43 -8.57
CA LYS A 137 17.10 -13.90 -8.70
C LYS A 137 16.68 -14.35 -10.10
N ASN A 138 15.87 -13.52 -10.77
CA ASN A 138 15.34 -13.80 -12.10
C ASN A 138 15.65 -12.64 -13.06
N PRO A 139 16.94 -12.39 -13.39
CA PRO A 139 17.29 -11.39 -14.38
C PRO A 139 16.76 -11.89 -15.71
N GLY A 140 15.67 -11.29 -16.20
CA GLY A 140 14.87 -11.74 -17.35
C GLY A 140 15.64 -12.59 -18.35
N VAL A 141 15.34 -13.89 -18.34
CA VAL A 141 15.80 -14.86 -19.33
C VAL A 141 15.15 -14.56 -20.67
#